data_AF-A0A9D4HQA1-F1
#
_entry.id   AF-A0A9D4HQA1-F1
#
_cell.length_a   1.000
_cell.length_b   1.000
_cell.length_c   1.000
_cell.angle_alpha   90.00
_cell.angle_beta   90.00
_cell.angle_gamma   90.00
#
_symmetry.space_group_name_H-M   'P 1'
#
loop_
_entity.id
_entity.type
_entity.pdbx_description
1 polymer ?
#
loop_
_entity_poly.entity_id
_entity_poly.type
_entity_poly.pdbx_seq_one_letter_code
_entity_poly.pdbx_strand_id
1 'polypeptide(L)' 'MADEYPCVYCERNVGEDDTAISCDECLKWQHLSCETGVSLRQYRKMVKGEVVVEWKCRECS' A
#
# COMPACT_ATOMS: atom_id res chain seq x y z
N MET A 1 -20.36 -9.16 -3.82
CA MET A 1 -19.44 -8.64 -4.84
C MET A 1 -18.11 -8.59 -4.13
N ALA A 2 -17.12 -9.39 -4.54
CA ALA A 2 -15.80 -9.33 -3.92
C ALA A 2 -15.10 -8.12 -4.54
N ASP A 3 -14.87 -7.07 -3.77
CA ASP A 3 -14.01 -5.98 -4.21
C ASP A 3 -12.59 -6.53 -4.35
N GLU A 4 -12.16 -6.72 -5.60
CA GLU A 4 -10.79 -7.12 -5.90
C GLU A 4 -9.90 -5.88 -5.84
N TYR A 5 -8.91 -5.89 -4.96
CA TYR A 5 -7.92 -4.84 -4.81
C TYR A 5 -6.58 -5.34 -5.36
N PRO A 6 -6.35 -5.28 -6.69
CA PRO A 6 -5.13 -5.79 -7.29
C PRO A 6 -3.93 -4.93 -6.87
N CYS A 7 -2.85 -5.60 -6.46
CA CYS A 7 -1.57 -4.97 -6.18
C CYS A 7 -0.96 -4.41 -7.46
N VAL A 8 -0.67 -3.11 -7.49
CA VAL A 8 -0.05 -2.44 -8.65
C VAL A 8 1.33 -2.97 -9.06
N TYR A 9 1.99 -3.73 -8.18
CA TYR A 9 3.34 -4.25 -8.43
C TYR A 9 3.36 -5.71 -8.88
N CYS A 10 2.57 -6.57 -8.23
CA CYS A 10 2.59 -8.02 -8.50
C CYS A 10 1.28 -8.57 -9.05
N GLU A 11 0.29 -7.69 -9.29
CA GLU A 11 -1.03 -8.00 -9.86
C GLU A 11 -1.87 -9.01 -9.04
N ARG A 12 -1.36 -9.46 -7.88
CA ARG A 12 -2.08 -10.30 -6.94
C ARG A 12 -3.08 -9.47 -6.15
N ASN A 13 -4.23 -10.07 -5.87
CA ASN A 13 -5.23 -9.46 -5.01
C ASN A 13 -4.68 -9.23 -3.60
N VAL A 14 -4.88 -8.01 -3.09
CA VAL A 14 -4.62 -7.64 -1.70
C VAL A 14 -5.83 -8.05 -0.87
N GLY A 15 -5.63 -8.98 0.05
CA GLY A 15 -6.65 -9.35 1.02
C GLY A 15 -6.72 -8.38 2.21
N GLU A 16 -7.79 -8.45 3.00
CA GLU A 16 -7.93 -7.68 4.24
C GLU A 16 -6.87 -8.05 5.29
N ASP A 17 -6.41 -9.30 5.28
CA ASP A 17 -5.35 -9.81 6.15
C ASP A 17 -3.94 -9.42 5.66
N ASP A 18 -3.82 -8.94 4.42
CA ASP A 18 -2.52 -8.57 3.85
C ASP A 18 -2.09 -7.19 4.32
N THR A 19 -0.79 -7.07 4.59
CA THR A 19 -0.21 -5.75 4.88
C THR A 19 0.00 -5.01 3.56
N ALA A 20 -0.84 -4.01 3.31
CA ALA A 20 -0.80 -3.21 2.08
C ALA A 20 -0.96 -1.72 2.35
N ILE A 21 -0.51 -0.93 1.39
CA ILE A 21 -0.57 0.54 1.41
C ILE A 21 -1.32 1.01 0.16
N SER A 22 -2.16 2.04 0.33
CA SER A 22 -2.88 2.69 -0.76
C SER A 22 -2.14 3.93 -1.23
N CYS A 23 -2.11 4.16 -2.55
CA CYS A 23 -1.53 5.36 -3.14
C CYS A 23 -2.42 6.57 -2.85
N ASP A 24 -1.86 7.66 -2.34
CA ASP A 24 -2.61 8.89 -2.06
C ASP A 24 -3.13 9.60 -3.33
N GLU A 25 -2.61 9.25 -4.52
CA GLU A 25 -2.99 9.89 -5.79
C GLU A 25 -4.00 9.08 -6.60
N CYS A 26 -3.69 7.80 -6.88
CA CYS A 26 -4.57 6.94 -7.69
C CYS A 26 -5.45 5.99 -6.88
N LEU A 27 -5.33 6.01 -5.54
CA LEU A 27 -6.08 5.15 -4.60
C LEU A 27 -5.94 3.64 -4.85
N LYS A 28 -4.97 3.22 -5.67
CA LYS A 28 -4.66 1.81 -5.90
C LYS A 28 -3.86 1.23 -4.73
N TRP A 29 -3.98 -0.07 -4.53
CA TRP A 29 -3.30 -0.79 -3.46
C TRP A 29 -2.00 -1.43 -3.91
N GLN A 30 -1.04 -1.52 -2.99
CA GLN A 30 0.19 -2.26 -3.16
C GLN A 30 0.52 -3.03 -1.88
N HIS A 31 0.89 -4.30 -2.00
CA HIS A 31 1.42 -5.04 -0.85
C HIS A 31 2.68 -4.36 -0.30
N LEU A 32 2.79 -4.23 1.01
CA LEU A 32 4.00 -3.70 1.66
C LEU A 32 5.20 -4.63 1.46
N SER A 33 4.96 -5.93 1.29
CA SER A 33 5.98 -6.93 0.94
C SER A 33 6.50 -6.81 -0.49
N CYS A 34 5.79 -6.08 -1.36
CA CYS A 34 6.31 -5.68 -2.67
C CYS A 34 7.25 -4.49 -2.53
N GLU A 35 7.87 -4.10 -3.64
CA GLU A 35 8.83 -3.00 -3.69
C GLU A 35 8.13 -1.63 -3.54
N THR A 36 7.71 -1.31 -2.32
CA THR A 36 7.02 -0.06 -1.95
C THR A 36 7.99 1.02 -1.48
N GLY A 37 9.21 0.64 -1.11
CA GLY A 37 10.19 1.52 -0.46
C GLY A 37 9.83 1.89 0.98
N VAL A 38 8.69 1.44 1.50
CA VAL A 38 8.23 1.72 2.86
C VAL A 38 8.64 0.58 3.79
N SER A 39 9.47 0.90 4.77
CA SER A 39 9.84 -0.09 5.80
C SER A 39 8.64 -0.46 6.69
N LEU A 40 8.59 -1.70 7.17
CA LEU A 40 7.57 -2.14 8.16
C LEU A 40 7.46 -1.21 9.36
N ARG A 41 8.59 -0.64 9.81
CA ARG A 41 8.60 0.32 10.93
C ARG A 41 7.86 1.60 10.57
N GLN A 42 8.08 2.13 9.36
CA GLN A 42 7.44 3.34 8.89
C GLN A 42 5.95 3.11 8.64
N TYR A 43 5.59 2.00 7.99
CA TYR A 43 4.20 1.57 7.84
C TYR A 43 3.46 1.47 9.18
N ARG A 44 4.06 0.83 10.19
CA ARG A 44 3.46 0.75 11.54
C ARG A 44 3.22 2.12 12.16
N LYS A 45 4.12 3.09 11.94
CA LYS A 45 3.93 4.46 12.43
C LYS A 45 2.79 5.16 11.69
N MET A 46 2.65 4.92 10.38
CA MET A 46 1.56 5.46 9.56
C MET A 46 0.21 4.93 10.03
N VAL A 47 0.09 3.60 10.20
CA VAL A 47 -1.13 2.94 10.69
C VAL A 47 -1.51 3.41 12.10
N LYS A 48 -0.52 3.69 12.96
CA LYS A 48 -0.75 4.27 14.30
C LYS A 48 -1.08 5.75 14.29
N GLY A 49 -1.00 6.43 13.14
CA GLY A 49 -1.16 7.88 13.05
C GLY A 49 -0.01 8.68 13.69
N GLU A 50 1.13 8.03 13.98
CA GLU A 50 2.31 8.71 14.54
C GLU A 50 3.03 9.55 13.47
N VAL A 51 2.90 9.18 12.20
CA VAL A 51 3.46 9.91 11.06
C VAL A 51 2.44 9.93 9.92
N VAL A 52 2.34 11.07 9.25
CA VAL A 52 1.64 11.17 7.96
C VAL A 52 2.72 11.18 6.89
N VAL A 53 2.72 10.16 6.04
CA VAL A 53 3.66 10.05 4.92
C VAL A 53 2.81 9.95 3.68
N GLU A 54 2.93 10.93 2.80
CA GLU A 54 2.36 10.86 1.46
C GLU A 54 3.10 9.77 0.69
N TRP A 55 2.41 8.67 0.40
CA TRP A 55 2.96 7.57 -0.36
C TRP A 55 2.29 7.49 -1.73
N LYS A 56 3.13 7.52 -2.76
CA LYS A 56 2.72 7.35 -4.14
C LYS A 56 3.27 6.03 -4.67
N CYS A 57 2.45 5.31 -5.43
CA CYS A 57 2.91 4.14 -6.15
C CYS A 57 3.88 4.55 -7.27
N ARG A 58 4.63 3.58 -7.80
CA ARG A 58 5.59 3.80 -8.89
C ARG A 58 4.97 4.41 -10.14
N GLU A 59 3.68 4.16 -10.41
CA GLU A 59 2.97 4.73 -11.57
C GLU A 59 2.66 6.23 -11.40
N CYS A 60 2.56 6.72 -10.16
CA CYS A 60 2.23 8.11 -9.81
C CYS A 60 3.45 8.93 -9.36
N SER A 61 4.62 8.32 -9.29
CA SER A 61 5.87 8.97 -8.86
C SER A 61 6.61 9.62 -10.02
#